data_AF-A0A0M0JFM0-F1
#
_entry.id   AF-A0A0M0JFM0-F1
#
_cell.length_a   1.000
_cell.length_b   1.000
_cell.length_c   1.000
_cell.angle_alpha   90.00
_cell.angle_beta   90.00
_cell.angle_gamma   90.00
#
_symmetry.space_group_name_H-M   'P 1'
#
loop_
_entity.id
_entity.type
_entity.pdbx_description
1 polymer ?
#
loop_
_entity_poly.entity_id
_entity_poly.type
_entity_poly.pdbx_seq_one_letter_code
_entity_poly.pdbx_strand_id
1 'polypeptide(L)'
;MEHLAPSLSKPAQQLHRHHLVSLVEAAVRASHSSPTEAEPTLLLRHLDVSLNKGPKATGWDAFALDYRVGAPCDTIFSTSALASYRRLFTFLWQLKRVEHSLTAVWRKHCTASRLLSTLHRDPTIHGCYVLRNEMVHLIYNLQYYLMFEVIECESLVLHERLHAATDLDSLLAAHGQFLASLTQKAMLGAEDEPMHRALVSLFDAILAFARVQDQLYMSLLEQKAAAREHAAAIAVSAARGTFAVRGAVTPAQMGELVVEASFEEQLQLAAAEYRRRILALVSAVKRHSSYDLAFLLYRLDFNSYYEHASEAAEPRSEPLHEPAAPA
;
A
#
# COMPACT_ATOMS: atom_id res chain seq x y z
N MET A 1 5.23 -12.42 1.15
CA MET A 1 3.89 -11.80 1.05
C MET A 1 2.85 -12.73 0.47
N GLU A 2 3.07 -13.35 -0.70
CA GLU A 2 2.03 -14.18 -1.35
C GLU A 2 1.53 -15.35 -0.50
N HIS A 3 2.42 -16.03 0.24
CA HIS A 3 2.02 -17.11 1.14
C HIS A 3 1.32 -16.64 2.43
N LEU A 4 1.62 -15.42 2.91
CA LEU A 4 1.04 -14.88 4.15
C LEU A 4 -0.28 -14.14 3.91
N ALA A 5 -0.44 -13.49 2.76
CA ALA A 5 -1.60 -12.68 2.42
C ALA A 5 -2.98 -13.36 2.66
N PRO A 6 -3.22 -14.63 2.26
CA PRO A 6 -4.51 -15.28 2.47
C PRO A 6 -4.80 -15.60 3.94
N SER A 7 -3.77 -15.76 4.76
CA SER A 7 -3.93 -15.96 6.20
C SER A 7 -4.18 -14.63 6.90
N LEU A 8 -3.45 -13.58 6.52
CA LEU A 8 -3.52 -12.25 7.14
C LEU A 8 -4.76 -11.43 6.77
N SER A 9 -5.45 -11.77 5.69
CA SER A 9 -6.76 -11.18 5.35
C SER A 9 -7.88 -11.59 6.30
N LYS A 10 -7.69 -12.67 7.07
CA LYS A 10 -8.64 -13.14 8.09
C LYS A 10 -8.56 -12.26 9.36
N PRO A 11 -9.63 -12.21 10.19
CA PRO A 11 -9.58 -11.50 11.46
C PRO A 11 -8.50 -12.09 12.38
N ALA A 12 -7.87 -11.23 13.20
CA ALA A 12 -6.73 -11.62 14.05
C ALA A 12 -7.04 -12.77 15.03
N GLN A 13 -8.31 -13.00 15.38
CA GLN A 13 -8.75 -14.10 16.24
C GLN A 13 -8.56 -15.47 15.60
N GLN A 14 -8.69 -15.57 14.28
CA GLN A 14 -8.56 -16.82 13.52
C GLN A 14 -7.10 -17.13 13.15
N LEU A 15 -6.16 -16.25 13.51
CA LEU A 15 -4.74 -16.45 13.24
C LEU A 15 -4.10 -17.35 14.29
N HIS A 16 -3.43 -18.40 13.80
CA HIS A 16 -2.64 -19.31 14.60
C HIS A 16 -1.14 -19.05 14.40
N ARG A 17 -0.42 -18.81 15.50
CA ARG A 17 1.02 -18.52 15.50
C ARG A 17 1.83 -19.62 14.80
N HIS A 18 1.59 -20.90 15.12
CA HIS A 18 2.34 -22.03 14.56
C HIS A 18 2.24 -22.08 13.03
N HIS A 19 1.07 -21.76 12.47
CA HIS A 19 0.88 -21.75 11.03
C HIS A 19 1.67 -20.62 10.37
N LEU A 20 1.66 -19.41 10.96
CA LEU A 20 2.43 -18.28 10.45
C LEU A 20 3.94 -18.50 10.57
N VAL A 21 4.41 -19.10 11.66
CA VAL A 21 5.82 -19.51 11.81
C VAL A 21 6.22 -20.47 10.70
N SER A 22 5.42 -21.50 10.45
CA SER A 22 5.67 -22.46 9.36
C SER A 22 5.72 -21.79 7.99
N LEU A 23 4.83 -20.82 7.72
CA LEU A 23 4.85 -20.05 6.48
C LEU A 23 6.08 -19.15 6.35
N VAL A 24 6.52 -18.51 7.43
CA VAL A 24 7.73 -17.69 7.45
C VAL A 24 8.96 -18.56 7.25
N GLU A 25 9.07 -19.70 7.92
CA GLU A 25 10.16 -20.66 7.71
C GLU A 25 10.21 -21.20 6.28
N ALA A 26 9.06 -21.49 5.69
CA ALA A 26 8.97 -21.92 4.30
C ALA A 26 9.40 -20.79 3.34
N ALA A 27 8.99 -19.56 3.61
CA ALA A 27 9.38 -18.39 2.81
C ALA A 27 10.89 -18.12 2.90
N VAL A 28 11.48 -18.16 4.09
CA VAL A 28 12.94 -18.00 4.28
C VAL A 28 13.68 -19.10 3.51
N ARG A 29 13.26 -20.36 3.65
CA ARG A 29 13.86 -21.48 2.92
C ARG A 29 13.72 -21.35 1.40
N ALA A 30 12.63 -20.78 0.89
CA ALA A 30 12.44 -20.56 -0.54
C ALA A 30 13.25 -19.37 -1.08
N SER A 31 13.52 -18.37 -0.24
CA SER A 31 14.30 -17.18 -0.62
C SER A 31 15.81 -17.43 -0.66
N HIS A 32 16.32 -18.39 0.12
CA HIS A 32 17.73 -18.78 0.09
C HIS A 32 17.92 -20.02 -0.80
N SER A 33 18.69 -19.88 -1.88
CA SER A 33 18.91 -20.97 -2.85
C SER A 33 20.01 -21.96 -2.43
N SER A 34 20.81 -21.66 -1.41
CA SER A 34 21.92 -22.51 -0.95
C SER A 34 21.68 -23.01 0.47
N PRO A 35 21.55 -24.34 0.69
CA PRO A 35 21.44 -24.94 2.02
C PRO A 35 22.76 -24.98 2.79
N THR A 36 23.85 -24.47 2.19
CA THR A 36 25.23 -24.57 2.70
C THR A 36 25.66 -23.36 3.54
N GLU A 37 24.90 -22.28 3.52
CA GLU A 37 25.18 -21.09 4.33
C GLU A 37 24.65 -21.31 5.75
N ALA A 38 25.46 -20.98 6.77
CA ALA A 38 25.03 -21.06 8.17
C ALA A 38 23.99 -19.98 8.52
N GLU A 39 23.92 -18.91 7.72
CA GLU A 39 23.11 -17.71 7.99
C GLU A 39 21.59 -17.93 8.03
N PRO A 40 20.96 -18.73 7.14
CA PRO A 40 19.51 -18.98 7.20
C PRO A 40 19.12 -19.72 8.48
N THR A 41 19.97 -20.64 8.96
CA THR A 41 19.70 -21.38 10.21
C THR A 41 19.83 -20.50 11.45
N LEU A 42 20.75 -19.54 11.42
CA LEU A 42 20.90 -18.55 12.50
C LEU A 42 19.71 -17.59 12.52
N LEU A 43 19.30 -17.05 11.37
CA LEU A 43 18.13 -16.18 11.27
C LEU A 43 16.85 -16.88 11.76
N LEU A 44 16.60 -18.11 11.33
CA LEU A 44 15.42 -18.87 11.76
C LEU A 44 15.42 -19.20 13.25
N ARG A 45 16.59 -19.32 13.87
CA ARG A 45 16.71 -19.58 15.31
C ARG A 45 16.34 -18.34 16.14
N HIS A 46 16.64 -17.15 15.64
CA HIS A 46 16.40 -15.89 16.33
C HIS A 46 15.08 -15.22 15.93
N LEU A 47 14.53 -15.52 14.76
CA LEU A 47 13.26 -14.99 14.31
C LEU A 47 12.08 -15.66 15.03
N ASP A 48 11.10 -14.87 15.43
CA ASP A 48 9.84 -15.33 15.97
C ASP A 48 8.68 -14.54 15.40
N VAL A 49 7.49 -15.14 15.40
CA VAL A 49 6.27 -14.48 15.00
C VAL A 49 5.49 -14.09 16.24
N SER A 50 5.26 -12.79 16.38
CA SER A 50 4.39 -12.20 17.40
C SER A 50 3.04 -11.84 16.81
N LEU A 51 2.00 -12.05 17.62
CA LEU A 51 0.62 -11.76 17.26
C LEU A 51 0.01 -10.85 18.32
N ASN A 52 -0.16 -9.58 17.96
CA ASN A 52 -0.84 -8.59 18.79
C ASN A 52 -2.34 -8.67 18.51
N LYS A 53 -3.05 -9.53 19.26
CA LYS A 53 -4.49 -9.76 19.11
C LYS A 53 -5.30 -8.60 19.71
N GLY A 54 -5.34 -7.46 19.02
CA GLY A 54 -6.26 -6.37 19.34
C GLY A 54 -7.71 -6.71 18.91
N PRO A 55 -8.75 -6.21 19.62
CA PRO A 55 -10.15 -6.59 19.40
C PRO A 55 -10.74 -6.16 18.04
N LYS A 56 -10.08 -5.26 17.30
CA LYS A 56 -10.49 -4.79 15.96
C LYS A 56 -9.40 -4.91 14.89
N ALA A 57 -8.30 -5.60 15.20
CA ALA A 57 -7.16 -5.67 14.29
C ALA A 57 -7.41 -6.67 13.16
N THR A 58 -7.17 -6.26 11.91
CA THR A 58 -7.05 -7.22 10.81
C THR A 58 -5.79 -8.04 11.01
N GLY A 59 -5.71 -9.24 10.44
CA GLY A 59 -4.54 -10.10 10.60
C GLY A 59 -3.22 -9.41 10.20
N TRP A 60 -3.30 -8.50 9.23
CA TRP A 60 -2.22 -7.63 8.79
C TRP A 60 -1.66 -6.70 9.88
N ASP A 61 -2.50 -6.18 10.77
CA ASP A 61 -2.10 -5.25 11.83
C ASP A 61 -1.63 -6.00 13.09
N ALA A 62 -2.10 -7.23 13.25
CA ALA A 62 -1.72 -8.10 14.37
C ALA A 62 -0.36 -8.78 14.17
N PHE A 63 0.08 -8.97 12.92
CA PHE A 63 1.31 -9.66 12.58
C PHE A 63 2.54 -8.79 12.80
N ALA A 64 3.52 -9.31 13.52
CA ALA A 64 4.86 -8.73 13.57
C ALA A 64 5.94 -9.78 13.79
N LEU A 65 7.14 -9.48 13.33
CA LEU A 65 8.32 -10.30 13.53
C LEU A 65 9.11 -9.79 14.73
N ASP A 66 9.47 -10.69 15.63
CA ASP A 66 10.34 -10.41 16.76
C ASP A 66 11.69 -11.08 16.56
N TYR A 67 12.75 -10.38 16.95
CA TYR A 67 14.11 -10.90 16.93
C TYR A 67 14.55 -11.23 18.35
N ARG A 68 14.66 -12.52 18.66
CA ARG A 68 15.08 -13.04 19.96
C ARG A 68 16.59 -13.10 20.03
N VAL A 69 17.19 -12.18 20.76
CA VAL A 69 18.64 -12.16 21.01
C VAL A 69 18.95 -12.88 22.31
N GLY A 70 19.96 -13.75 22.30
CA GLY A 70 20.48 -14.39 23.50
C GLY A 70 21.75 -13.68 23.98
N ALA A 71 22.14 -13.93 25.24
CA ALA A 71 23.46 -13.54 25.73
C ALA A 71 24.56 -14.16 24.84
N PRO A 72 25.63 -13.42 24.49
CA PRO A 72 26.03 -12.12 25.03
C PRO A 72 25.47 -10.89 24.26
N CYS A 73 24.83 -11.07 23.11
CA CYS A 73 24.42 -9.95 22.24
C CYS A 73 23.24 -9.11 22.79
N ASP A 74 22.55 -9.59 23.82
CA ASP A 74 21.44 -8.90 24.49
C ASP A 74 21.88 -7.55 25.10
N THR A 75 23.17 -7.38 25.41
CA THR A 75 23.71 -6.09 25.88
C THR A 75 23.65 -5.00 24.81
N ILE A 76 23.79 -5.37 23.53
CA ILE A 76 23.74 -4.46 22.39
C ILE A 76 22.28 -4.25 21.96
N PHE A 77 21.52 -5.33 21.86
CA PHE A 77 20.11 -5.31 21.47
C PHE A 77 19.19 -5.11 22.67
N SER A 78 19.33 -3.95 23.32
CA SER A 78 18.47 -3.57 24.43
C SER A 78 16.97 -3.58 24.06
N THR A 79 16.11 -3.72 25.07
CA THR A 79 14.65 -3.70 24.86
C THR A 79 14.16 -2.42 24.18
N SER A 80 14.78 -1.28 24.45
CA SER A 80 14.47 -0.01 23.78
C SER A 80 14.87 -0.04 22.30
N ALA A 81 16.04 -0.59 21.97
CA ALA A 81 16.49 -0.75 20.59
C ALA A 81 15.55 -1.65 19.77
N LEU A 82 15.17 -2.81 20.34
CA LEU A 82 14.21 -3.73 19.71
C LEU A 82 12.84 -3.08 19.53
N ALA A 83 12.39 -2.23 20.46
CA ALA A 83 11.16 -1.48 20.31
C ALA A 83 11.21 -0.48 19.14
N SER A 84 12.34 0.23 18.97
CA SER A 84 12.55 1.13 17.82
C SER A 84 12.54 0.36 16.49
N TYR A 85 13.23 -0.78 16.41
CA TYR A 85 13.17 -1.66 15.24
C TYR A 85 11.77 -2.15 14.95
N ARG A 86 11.01 -2.55 15.99
CA ARG A 86 9.62 -3.00 15.84
C ARG A 86 8.72 -1.88 15.31
N ARG A 87 8.93 -0.64 15.74
CA ARG A 87 8.20 0.52 15.23
C ARG A 87 8.51 0.78 13.76
N LEU A 88 9.78 0.73 13.38
CA LEU A 88 10.21 0.84 11.98
C LEU A 88 9.64 -0.29 11.11
N PHE A 89 9.73 -1.54 11.58
CA PHE A 89 9.16 -2.70 10.91
C PHE A 89 7.66 -2.54 10.69
N THR A 90 6.92 -2.10 11.71
CA THR A 90 5.46 -1.94 11.62
C THR A 90 5.09 -0.94 10.52
N PHE A 91 5.81 0.18 10.42
CA PHE A 91 5.59 1.17 9.39
C PHE A 91 5.95 0.65 7.98
N LEU A 92 7.13 0.03 7.81
CA LEU A 92 7.52 -0.58 6.54
C LEU A 92 6.57 -1.70 6.12
N TRP A 93 6.04 -2.46 7.08
CA TRP A 93 5.07 -3.52 6.85
C TRP A 93 3.74 -2.97 6.35
N GLN A 94 3.24 -1.87 6.92
CA GLN A 94 2.05 -1.18 6.42
C GLN A 94 2.26 -0.68 4.99
N LEU A 95 3.40 -0.06 4.71
CA LEU A 95 3.75 0.39 3.36
C LEU A 95 3.82 -0.79 2.37
N LYS A 96 4.41 -1.92 2.78
CA LYS A 96 4.51 -3.12 1.95
C LYS A 96 3.15 -3.78 1.70
N ARG A 97 2.23 -3.73 2.67
CA ARG A 97 0.84 -4.19 2.49
C ARG A 97 0.12 -3.37 1.43
N VAL A 98 0.26 -2.04 1.46
CA VAL A 98 -0.38 -1.15 0.47
C VAL A 98 0.13 -1.44 -0.93
N GLU A 99 1.45 -1.54 -1.11
CA GLU A 99 2.06 -1.91 -2.40
C GLU A 99 1.54 -3.26 -2.88
N HIS A 100 1.55 -4.28 -2.02
CA HIS A 100 1.07 -5.60 -2.39
C HIS A 100 -0.41 -5.58 -2.81
N SER A 101 -1.25 -4.79 -2.12
CA SER A 101 -2.66 -4.62 -2.46
C SER A 101 -2.84 -3.96 -3.82
N LEU A 102 -2.11 -2.88 -4.11
CA LEU A 102 -2.14 -2.21 -5.42
C LEU A 102 -1.67 -3.14 -6.54
N THR A 103 -0.59 -3.90 -6.31
CA THR A 103 -0.07 -4.89 -7.26
C THR A 103 -1.06 -6.04 -7.50
N ALA A 104 -1.78 -6.49 -6.47
CA ALA A 104 -2.82 -7.52 -6.61
C ALA A 104 -3.99 -7.02 -7.47
N VAL A 105 -4.48 -5.81 -7.20
CA VAL A 105 -5.55 -5.18 -7.99
C VAL A 105 -5.11 -4.90 -9.42
N TRP A 106 -3.86 -4.48 -9.64
CA TRP A 106 -3.29 -4.32 -10.98
C TRP A 106 -3.26 -5.64 -11.76
N ARG A 107 -2.80 -6.74 -11.17
CA ARG A 107 -2.81 -8.07 -11.82
C ARG A 107 -4.21 -8.50 -12.25
N LYS A 108 -5.20 -8.28 -11.39
CA LYS A 108 -6.61 -8.53 -11.71
C LYS A 108 -7.09 -7.64 -12.85
N HIS A 109 -6.78 -6.35 -12.80
CA HIS A 109 -7.09 -5.42 -13.89
C HIS A 109 -6.46 -5.87 -15.21
N CYS A 110 -5.18 -6.23 -15.27
CA CYS A 110 -4.55 -6.69 -16.51
C CYS A 110 -5.22 -7.94 -17.10
N THR A 111 -5.66 -8.85 -16.23
CA THR A 111 -6.38 -10.06 -16.65
C THR A 111 -7.81 -9.72 -17.10
N ALA A 112 -8.50 -8.88 -16.33
CA ALA A 112 -9.87 -8.45 -16.58
C ALA A 112 -9.95 -7.57 -17.84
N SER A 113 -9.01 -6.65 -18.08
CA SER A 113 -8.97 -5.78 -19.25
C SER A 113 -8.93 -6.57 -20.56
N ARG A 114 -8.19 -7.69 -20.59
CA ARG A 114 -8.19 -8.60 -21.77
C ARG A 114 -9.55 -9.24 -22.01
N LEU A 115 -10.30 -9.52 -20.93
CA LEU A 115 -11.62 -10.12 -21.00
C LEU A 115 -12.70 -9.06 -21.28
N LEU A 116 -12.64 -7.91 -20.63
CA LEU A 116 -13.63 -6.84 -20.68
C LEU A 116 -13.27 -5.86 -21.80
N SER A 117 -12.92 -6.38 -22.98
CA SER A 117 -12.33 -5.56 -24.04
C SER A 117 -13.26 -4.45 -24.55
N THR A 118 -14.57 -4.63 -24.39
CA THR A 118 -15.63 -3.68 -24.70
C THR A 118 -15.65 -2.47 -23.76
N LEU A 119 -15.13 -2.59 -22.53
CA LEU A 119 -15.13 -1.53 -21.51
C LEU A 119 -13.85 -0.69 -21.47
N HIS A 120 -12.87 -0.90 -22.36
CA HIS A 120 -11.64 -0.10 -22.36
C HIS A 120 -11.87 1.40 -22.56
N ARG A 121 -13.01 1.78 -23.16
CA ARG A 121 -13.40 3.17 -23.40
C ARG A 121 -14.27 3.77 -22.30
N ASP A 122 -14.61 2.97 -21.29
CA ASP A 122 -15.44 3.42 -20.19
C ASP A 122 -14.66 4.44 -19.31
N PRO A 123 -15.23 5.63 -19.03
CA PRO A 123 -14.54 6.67 -18.27
C PRO A 123 -14.26 6.25 -16.83
N THR A 124 -15.09 5.41 -16.22
CA THR A 124 -14.92 4.93 -14.84
C THR A 124 -13.73 3.98 -14.75
N ILE A 125 -13.60 3.06 -15.71
CA ILE A 125 -12.44 2.16 -15.80
C ILE A 125 -11.14 2.94 -16.03
N HIS A 126 -11.18 3.94 -16.93
CA HIS A 126 -10.05 4.81 -17.15
C HIS A 126 -9.69 5.63 -15.90
N GLY A 127 -10.69 6.19 -15.20
CA GLY A 127 -10.50 6.90 -13.94
C GLY A 127 -9.84 6.04 -12.86
N CYS A 128 -10.25 4.77 -12.72
CA CYS A 128 -9.61 3.82 -11.83
C CYS A 128 -8.13 3.59 -12.20
N TYR A 129 -7.82 3.51 -13.49
CA TYR A 129 -6.46 3.32 -13.98
C TYR A 129 -5.57 4.52 -13.62
N VAL A 130 -6.05 5.74 -13.86
CA VAL A 130 -5.33 6.98 -13.54
C VAL A 130 -5.10 7.09 -12.03
N LEU A 131 -6.15 6.95 -11.22
CA LEU A 131 -6.07 7.06 -9.76
C LEU A 131 -5.13 6.01 -9.16
N ARG A 132 -5.18 4.76 -9.65
CA ARG A 132 -4.25 3.72 -9.20
C ARG A 132 -2.79 4.07 -9.52
N ASN A 133 -2.51 4.60 -10.71
CA ASN A 133 -1.15 4.98 -11.08
C ASN A 133 -0.62 6.13 -10.22
N GLU A 134 -1.46 7.10 -9.87
CA GLU A 134 -1.14 8.16 -8.91
C GLU A 134 -0.75 7.57 -7.54
N MET A 135 -1.54 6.63 -7.02
CA MET A 135 -1.25 5.93 -5.77
C MET A 135 0.04 5.09 -5.85
N VAL A 136 0.28 4.38 -6.95
CA VAL A 136 1.50 3.59 -7.16
C VAL A 136 2.74 4.49 -7.19
N HIS A 137 2.66 5.62 -7.90
CA HIS A 137 3.74 6.60 -7.97
C HIS A 137 4.15 7.09 -6.58
N LEU A 138 3.17 7.47 -5.76
CA LEU A 138 3.41 7.87 -4.37
C LEU A 138 4.11 6.75 -3.58
N ILE A 139 3.57 5.54 -3.62
CA ILE A 139 4.08 4.42 -2.82
C ILE A 139 5.50 4.03 -3.24
N TYR A 140 5.82 4.03 -4.53
CA TYR A 140 7.16 3.73 -5.03
C TYR A 140 8.18 4.80 -4.64
N ASN A 141 7.83 6.08 -4.75
CA ASN A 141 8.73 7.15 -4.29
C ASN A 141 8.97 7.09 -2.78
N LEU A 142 7.94 6.81 -1.98
CA LEU A 142 8.08 6.64 -0.54
C LEU A 142 8.94 5.42 -0.18
N GLN A 143 8.76 4.29 -0.87
CA GLN A 143 9.62 3.12 -0.69
C GLN A 143 11.07 3.41 -1.07
N TYR A 144 11.29 4.13 -2.17
CA TYR A 144 12.64 4.49 -2.61
C TYR A 144 13.34 5.36 -1.56
N TYR A 145 12.66 6.40 -1.07
CA TYR A 145 13.16 7.26 0.00
C TYR A 145 13.55 6.45 1.25
N LEU A 146 12.63 5.63 1.76
CA LEU A 146 12.87 4.87 2.99
C LEU A 146 13.99 3.84 2.82
N MET A 147 14.03 3.12 1.70
CA MET A 147 15.01 2.07 1.48
C MET A 147 16.40 2.62 1.17
N PHE A 148 16.51 3.51 0.18
CA PHE A 148 17.80 3.90 -0.36
C PHE A 148 18.38 5.16 0.29
N GLU A 149 17.55 6.12 0.70
CA GLU A 149 18.04 7.38 1.25
C GLU A 149 18.11 7.39 2.77
N VAL A 150 17.24 6.61 3.42
CA VAL A 150 17.21 6.49 4.87
C VAL A 150 17.94 5.23 5.32
N ILE A 151 17.44 4.04 4.98
CA ILE A 151 17.96 2.79 5.54
C ILE A 151 19.37 2.50 5.05
N GLU A 152 19.61 2.52 3.74
CA GLU A 152 20.93 2.19 3.17
C GLU A 152 21.99 3.20 3.60
N CYS A 153 21.72 4.50 3.49
CA CYS A 153 22.66 5.55 3.88
C CYS A 153 23.03 5.47 5.37
N GLU A 154 22.06 5.34 6.27
CA GLU A 154 22.35 5.22 7.70
C GLU A 154 23.05 3.90 8.04
N SER A 155 22.75 2.82 7.30
CA SER A 155 23.42 1.51 7.47
C SER A 155 24.90 1.60 7.11
N LEU A 156 25.26 2.29 6.03
CA LEU A 156 26.65 2.54 5.66
C LEU A 156 27.39 3.34 6.74
N VAL A 157 26.77 4.41 7.24
CA VAL A 157 27.34 5.23 8.33
C VAL A 157 27.53 4.40 9.61
N LEU A 158 26.57 3.53 9.94
CA LEU A 158 26.71 2.61 11.07
C LEU A 158 27.89 1.66 10.83
N HIS A 159 28.00 1.07 9.64
CA HIS A 159 29.07 0.11 9.33
C HIS A 159 30.46 0.73 9.50
N GLU A 160 30.67 1.94 8.98
CA GLU A 160 31.93 2.68 9.15
C GLU A 160 32.23 2.96 10.62
N ARG A 161 31.22 3.38 11.39
CA ARG A 161 31.38 3.66 12.83
C ARG A 161 31.63 2.41 13.65
N LEU A 162 31.01 1.28 13.29
CA LEU A 162 31.24 -0.01 13.93
C LEU A 162 32.67 -0.50 13.69
N HIS A 163 33.22 -0.31 12.48
CA HIS A 163 34.62 -0.64 12.20
C HIS A 163 35.62 0.27 12.91
N ALA A 164 35.25 1.52 13.13
CA ALA A 164 36.09 2.49 13.85
C ALA A 164 35.99 2.35 15.39
N ALA A 165 34.98 1.66 15.92
CA ALA A 165 34.75 1.53 17.35
C ALA A 165 35.80 0.63 18.02
N THR A 166 36.44 1.13 19.06
CA THR A 166 37.50 0.40 19.80
C THR A 166 36.99 -0.30 21.06
N ASP A 167 35.83 0.11 21.56
CA ASP A 167 35.25 -0.34 22.82
C ASP A 167 33.72 -0.55 22.69
N LEU A 168 33.14 -1.28 23.64
CA LEU A 168 31.72 -1.63 23.64
C LEU A 168 30.83 -0.38 23.78
N ASP A 169 31.25 0.62 24.55
CA ASP A 169 30.42 1.82 24.76
C ASP A 169 30.36 2.66 23.47
N SER A 170 31.47 2.78 22.73
CA SER A 170 31.46 3.37 21.39
C SER A 170 30.55 2.62 20.42
N LEU A 171 30.52 1.28 20.49
CA LEU A 171 29.61 0.47 19.67
C LEU A 171 28.14 0.73 20.03
N LEU A 172 27.81 0.76 21.33
CA LEU A 172 26.46 1.05 21.81
C LEU A 172 26.01 2.47 21.43
N ALA A 173 26.91 3.44 21.53
CA ALA A 173 26.63 4.82 21.13
C ALA A 173 26.38 4.94 19.61
N ALA A 174 27.21 4.28 18.79
CA ALA A 174 27.03 4.26 17.34
C ALA A 174 25.68 3.63 16.95
N HIS A 175 25.33 2.50 17.57
CA HIS A 175 24.05 1.82 17.33
C HIS A 175 22.84 2.64 17.79
N GLY A 176 22.93 3.28 18.96
CA GLY A 176 21.88 4.17 19.47
C GLY A 176 21.66 5.38 18.56
N GLN A 177 22.75 5.98 18.06
CA GLN A 177 22.66 7.11 17.12
C GLN A 177 22.05 6.68 15.78
N PHE A 178 22.44 5.52 15.25
CA PHE A 178 21.84 4.95 14.05
C PHE A 178 20.31 4.78 14.18
N LEU A 179 19.85 4.21 15.30
CA LEU A 179 18.41 4.04 15.54
C LEU A 179 17.67 5.38 15.69
N ALA A 180 18.29 6.36 16.34
CA ALA A 180 17.72 7.70 16.46
C ALA A 180 17.59 8.38 15.09
N SER A 181 18.65 8.37 14.29
CA SER A 181 18.66 8.90 12.92
C SER A 181 17.62 8.21 12.03
N LEU A 182 17.57 6.88 12.05
CA LEU A 182 16.58 6.11 11.30
C LEU A 182 15.15 6.48 11.69
N THR A 183 14.86 6.57 12.99
CA THR A 183 13.50 6.86 13.47
C THR A 183 13.08 8.27 13.07
N GLN A 184 13.98 9.25 13.14
CA GLN A 184 13.71 10.62 12.73
C GLN A 184 13.51 10.71 11.20
N LYS A 185 14.45 10.19 10.40
CA LYS A 185 14.39 10.25 8.93
C LYS A 185 13.24 9.41 8.36
N ALA A 186 12.85 8.32 9.01
CA ALA A 186 11.70 7.51 8.60
C ALA A 186 10.34 8.12 9.00
N MET A 187 10.29 9.37 9.48
CA MET A 187 9.05 10.06 9.88
C MET A 187 8.37 9.41 11.10
N LEU A 188 9.14 8.79 11.98
CA LEU A 188 8.68 8.13 13.20
C LEU A 188 9.11 8.90 14.46
N GLY A 189 9.68 10.09 14.33
CA GLY A 189 10.00 10.97 15.46
C GLY A 189 8.75 11.37 16.25
N ALA A 190 8.95 11.86 17.48
CA ALA A 190 7.85 12.41 18.27
C ALA A 190 7.25 13.69 17.63
N GLU A 191 8.09 14.47 16.96
CA GLU A 191 7.70 15.69 16.23
C GLU A 191 6.97 15.35 14.91
N ASP A 192 7.22 14.17 14.35
CA ASP A 192 6.67 13.69 13.08
C ASP A 192 5.32 12.98 13.21
N GLU A 193 4.83 12.80 14.44
CA GLU A 193 3.55 12.15 14.72
C GLU A 193 2.37 12.62 13.83
N PRO A 194 2.14 13.94 13.57
CA PRO A 194 1.09 14.35 12.64
C PRO A 194 1.32 13.87 11.19
N MET A 195 2.57 13.81 10.74
CA MET A 195 2.93 13.35 9.40
C MET A 195 2.77 11.83 9.30
N HIS A 196 3.22 11.09 10.31
CA HIS A 196 2.99 9.64 10.40
C HIS A 196 1.50 9.31 10.36
N ARG A 197 0.66 10.02 11.13
CA ARG A 197 -0.79 9.85 11.09
C ARG A 197 -1.38 10.16 9.73
N ALA A 198 -0.92 11.21 9.05
CA ALA A 198 -1.35 11.53 7.69
C ALA A 198 -0.98 10.41 6.69
N LEU A 199 0.21 9.81 6.81
CA LEU A 199 0.64 8.68 5.99
C LEU A 199 -0.21 7.43 6.23
N VAL A 200 -0.43 7.04 7.49
CA VAL A 200 -1.28 5.88 7.84
C VAL A 200 -2.71 6.11 7.33
N SER A 201 -3.23 7.32 7.52
CA SER A 201 -4.51 7.75 6.96
C SER A 201 -4.53 7.60 5.43
N LEU A 202 -3.47 8.01 4.73
CA LEU A 202 -3.37 7.87 3.28
C LEU A 202 -3.34 6.40 2.84
N PHE A 203 -2.61 5.54 3.55
CA PHE A 203 -2.60 4.09 3.32
C PHE A 203 -4.00 3.48 3.45
N ASP A 204 -4.78 3.88 4.45
CA ASP A 204 -6.16 3.41 4.61
C ASP A 204 -7.06 3.79 3.42
N ALA A 205 -6.90 5.00 2.87
CA ALA A 205 -7.64 5.45 1.70
C ALA A 205 -7.27 4.66 0.44
N ILE A 206 -5.98 4.36 0.25
CA ILE A 206 -5.50 3.52 -0.86
C ILE A 206 -6.05 2.09 -0.72
N LEU A 207 -6.06 1.53 0.50
CA LEU A 207 -6.65 0.20 0.74
C LEU A 207 -8.17 0.21 0.54
N ALA A 208 -8.87 1.31 0.84
CA ALA A 208 -10.29 1.46 0.56
C ALA A 208 -10.57 1.48 -0.95
N PHE A 209 -9.80 2.25 -1.71
CA PHE A 209 -9.85 2.25 -3.17
C PHE A 209 -9.58 0.86 -3.75
N ALA A 210 -8.55 0.16 -3.27
CA ALA A 210 -8.24 -1.20 -3.73
C ALA A 210 -9.42 -2.17 -3.54
N ARG A 211 -10.19 -2.04 -2.44
CA ARG A 211 -11.41 -2.83 -2.20
C ARG A 211 -12.53 -2.50 -3.19
N VAL A 212 -12.79 -1.22 -3.43
CA VAL A 212 -13.81 -0.77 -4.40
C VAL A 212 -13.46 -1.27 -5.80
N GLN A 213 -12.20 -1.12 -6.20
CA GLN A 213 -11.73 -1.57 -7.50
C GLN A 213 -11.83 -3.10 -7.64
N ASP A 214 -11.50 -3.86 -6.59
CA ASP A 214 -11.69 -5.31 -6.58
C ASP A 214 -13.16 -5.72 -6.74
N GLN A 215 -14.08 -5.07 -6.03
CA GLN A 215 -15.52 -5.32 -6.13
C GLN A 215 -16.07 -5.03 -7.53
N LEU A 216 -15.65 -3.91 -8.12
CA LEU A 216 -16.00 -3.54 -9.48
C LEU A 216 -15.58 -4.64 -10.48
N TYR A 217 -14.33 -5.10 -10.44
CA TYR A 217 -13.89 -6.16 -11.36
C TYR A 217 -14.59 -7.49 -11.11
N MET A 218 -14.89 -7.85 -9.86
CA MET A 218 -15.65 -9.07 -9.59
C MET A 218 -17.06 -9.00 -10.18
N SER A 219 -17.79 -7.90 -9.96
CA SER A 219 -19.12 -7.70 -10.54
C SER A 219 -19.09 -7.75 -12.07
N LEU A 220 -18.14 -7.06 -12.71
CA LEU A 220 -18.00 -7.08 -14.18
C LEU A 220 -17.65 -8.47 -14.74
N LEU A 221 -16.83 -9.24 -14.03
CA LEU A 221 -16.50 -10.61 -14.44
C LEU A 221 -17.69 -11.55 -14.27
N GLU A 222 -18.49 -11.39 -13.21
CA GLU A 222 -19.74 -12.13 -12.99
C GLU A 222 -20.78 -11.82 -14.07
N GLN A 223 -21.01 -10.54 -14.39
CA GLN A 223 -21.87 -10.13 -15.51
C GLN A 223 -21.42 -10.78 -16.81
N LYS A 224 -20.11 -10.77 -17.09
CA LYS A 224 -19.56 -11.39 -18.30
C LYS A 224 -19.76 -12.91 -18.31
N ALA A 225 -19.58 -13.58 -17.16
CA ALA A 225 -19.78 -15.02 -17.05
C ALA A 225 -21.25 -15.39 -17.29
N ALA A 226 -22.19 -14.67 -16.66
CA ALA A 226 -23.62 -14.86 -16.86
C ALA A 226 -24.01 -14.63 -18.32
N ALA A 227 -23.53 -13.57 -18.96
CA ALA A 227 -23.78 -13.31 -20.38
C ALA A 227 -23.28 -14.46 -21.28
N ARG A 228 -22.11 -15.04 -20.95
CA ARG A 228 -21.56 -16.20 -21.67
C ARG A 228 -22.39 -17.46 -21.48
N GLU A 229 -22.85 -17.75 -20.27
CA GLU A 229 -23.72 -18.89 -19.98
C GLU A 229 -25.07 -18.78 -20.68
N HIS A 230 -25.68 -17.59 -20.66
CA HIS A 230 -26.91 -17.33 -21.41
C HIS A 230 -26.71 -17.47 -22.91
N ALA A 231 -25.62 -16.94 -23.47
CA ALA A 231 -25.29 -17.11 -24.90
C ALA A 231 -25.09 -18.59 -25.26
N ALA A 232 -24.46 -19.39 -24.40
CA ALA A 232 -24.31 -20.82 -24.59
C ALA A 232 -25.65 -21.56 -24.51
N ALA A 233 -26.53 -21.21 -23.57
CA ALA A 233 -27.87 -21.78 -23.44
C ALA A 233 -28.74 -21.47 -24.67
N ILE A 234 -28.63 -20.25 -25.22
CA ILE A 234 -29.28 -19.85 -26.48
C ILE A 234 -28.75 -20.69 -27.64
N ALA A 235 -27.42 -20.87 -27.75
CA ALA A 235 -26.81 -21.67 -28.80
C ALA A 235 -27.25 -23.15 -28.76
N VAL A 236 -27.35 -23.74 -27.55
CA VAL A 236 -27.86 -25.11 -27.37
C VAL A 236 -29.34 -25.22 -27.74
N SER A 237 -30.15 -24.23 -27.35
CA SER A 237 -31.58 -24.19 -27.67
C SER A 237 -31.83 -24.01 -29.17
N ALA A 238 -31.01 -23.19 -29.83
CA ALA A 238 -31.00 -23.00 -31.27
C ALA A 238 -30.63 -24.29 -32.02
N ALA A 239 -29.61 -25.02 -31.54
CA ALA A 239 -29.22 -26.31 -32.13
C ALA A 239 -30.29 -27.40 -31.96
N ARG A 240 -31.12 -27.32 -30.91
CA ARG A 240 -32.26 -28.23 -30.69
C ARG A 240 -33.53 -27.84 -31.46
N GLY A 241 -33.53 -26.72 -32.18
CA GLY A 241 -34.67 -26.24 -32.96
C GLY A 241 -35.83 -25.67 -32.15
N THR A 242 -35.69 -25.58 -30.82
CA THR A 242 -36.69 -25.00 -29.92
C THR A 242 -36.36 -23.53 -29.69
N PHE A 243 -36.85 -22.66 -30.58
CA PHE A 243 -36.82 -21.21 -30.36
C PHE A 243 -38.13 -20.77 -29.67
N ALA A 244 -38.05 -20.27 -28.44
CA ALA A 244 -39.13 -19.54 -27.76
C ALA A 244 -38.47 -18.43 -26.91
N VAL A 245 -38.93 -17.19 -26.78
CA VAL A 245 -40.27 -16.57 -26.89
C VAL A 245 -40.08 -15.16 -27.53
N ARG A 246 -41.05 -14.67 -28.32
CA ARG A 246 -41.10 -13.27 -28.77
C ARG A 246 -41.22 -12.36 -27.53
N GLY A 247 -40.17 -11.59 -27.23
CA GLY A 247 -40.08 -10.72 -26.06
C GLY A 247 -38.89 -11.00 -25.15
N ALA A 248 -38.11 -12.07 -25.40
CA ALA A 248 -36.83 -12.25 -24.73
C ALA A 248 -35.82 -11.17 -25.20
N VAL A 249 -35.14 -10.55 -24.23
CA VAL A 249 -34.10 -9.52 -24.45
C VAL A 249 -33.15 -9.97 -25.54
N THR A 250 -32.86 -9.08 -26.50
CA THR A 250 -31.97 -9.42 -27.61
C THR A 250 -30.57 -9.76 -27.10
N PRO A 251 -29.84 -10.72 -27.72
CA PRO A 251 -28.47 -11.06 -27.30
C PRO A 251 -27.52 -9.86 -27.27
N ALA A 252 -27.81 -8.84 -28.09
CA ALA A 252 -27.05 -7.58 -28.14
C ALA A 252 -27.25 -6.72 -26.89
N GLN A 253 -28.47 -6.64 -26.33
CA GLN A 253 -28.76 -5.88 -25.11
C GLN A 253 -28.29 -6.58 -23.83
N MET A 254 -28.15 -7.91 -23.86
CA MET A 254 -27.71 -8.70 -22.70
C MET A 254 -26.18 -8.84 -22.59
N GLY A 255 -25.45 -8.51 -23.66
CA GLY A 255 -23.99 -8.56 -23.70
C GLY A 255 -23.31 -7.24 -23.32
N GLU A 256 -24.08 -6.17 -23.11
CA GLU A 256 -23.56 -4.90 -22.63
C GLU A 256 -23.22 -5.04 -21.14
N LEU A 257 -21.92 -5.01 -20.86
CA LEU A 257 -21.44 -4.88 -19.49
C LEU A 257 -21.77 -3.48 -19.01
N VAL A 258 -22.41 -3.38 -17.85
CA VAL A 258 -22.83 -2.10 -17.29
C VAL A 258 -22.04 -1.86 -16.01
N VAL A 259 -21.30 -0.75 -16.00
CA VAL A 259 -20.74 -0.21 -14.76
C VAL A 259 -21.88 0.46 -14.01
N GLU A 260 -22.20 -0.02 -12.81
CA GLU A 260 -23.26 0.59 -11.99
C GLU A 260 -22.86 2.01 -11.55
N ALA A 261 -23.83 2.93 -11.55
CA ALA A 261 -23.62 4.31 -11.08
C ALA A 261 -23.12 4.36 -9.62
N SER A 262 -23.48 3.35 -8.80
CA SER A 262 -22.99 3.17 -7.44
C SER A 262 -21.45 3.09 -7.37
N PHE A 263 -20.80 2.45 -8.34
CA PHE A 263 -19.34 2.34 -8.40
C PHE A 263 -18.68 3.63 -8.85
N GLU A 264 -19.33 4.41 -9.72
CA GLU A 264 -18.83 5.72 -10.13
C GLU A 264 -18.80 6.67 -8.93
N GLU A 265 -19.88 6.71 -8.14
CA GLU A 265 -19.94 7.51 -6.90
C GLU A 265 -18.88 7.06 -5.89
N GLN A 266 -18.70 5.75 -5.69
CA GLN A 266 -17.67 5.22 -4.80
C GLN A 266 -16.26 5.56 -5.26
N LEU A 267 -16.00 5.54 -6.57
CA LEU A 267 -14.71 5.92 -7.14
C LEU A 267 -14.43 7.41 -6.95
N GLN A 268 -15.42 8.26 -7.20
CA GLN A 268 -15.30 9.70 -7.00
C GLN A 268 -15.03 10.02 -5.52
N LEU A 269 -15.73 9.36 -4.60
CA LEU A 269 -15.50 9.50 -3.16
C LEU A 269 -14.09 9.03 -2.77
N ALA A 270 -13.63 7.88 -3.28
CA ALA A 270 -12.28 7.38 -3.03
C ALA A 270 -11.20 8.33 -3.58
N ALA A 271 -11.43 8.90 -4.77
CA ALA A 271 -10.53 9.88 -5.39
C ALA A 271 -10.45 11.17 -4.57
N ALA A 272 -11.60 11.71 -4.15
CA ALA A 272 -11.67 12.91 -3.32
C ALA A 272 -10.96 12.69 -1.97
N GLU A 273 -11.18 11.54 -1.35
CA GLU A 273 -10.58 11.22 -0.07
C GLU A 273 -9.06 11.00 -0.16
N TYR A 274 -8.60 10.36 -1.24
CA TYR A 274 -7.17 10.26 -1.53
C TYR A 274 -6.55 11.64 -1.73
N ARG A 275 -7.13 12.49 -2.58
CA ARG A 275 -6.66 13.86 -2.86
C ARG A 275 -6.57 14.70 -1.59
N ARG A 276 -7.62 14.66 -0.75
CA ARG A 276 -7.64 15.36 0.53
C ARG A 276 -6.49 14.93 1.45
N ARG A 277 -6.21 13.62 1.52
CA ARG A 277 -5.16 13.06 2.38
C ARG A 277 -3.75 13.31 1.85
N ILE A 278 -3.52 13.23 0.54
CA ILE A 278 -2.21 13.55 -0.06
C ILE A 278 -1.88 15.05 0.07
N LEU A 279 -2.85 15.94 -0.13
CA LEU A 279 -2.65 17.38 0.10
C LEU A 279 -2.35 17.69 1.56
N ALA A 280 -3.03 17.02 2.49
CA ALA A 280 -2.72 17.14 3.92
C ALA A 280 -1.28 16.69 4.23
N LEU A 281 -0.82 15.58 3.63
CA LEU A 281 0.55 15.09 3.75
C LEU A 281 1.56 16.10 3.19
N VAL A 282 1.34 16.57 1.96
CA VAL A 282 2.21 17.58 1.32
C VAL A 282 2.31 18.83 2.18
N SER A 283 1.19 19.31 2.75
CA SER A 283 1.20 20.46 3.66
C SER A 283 2.00 20.18 4.94
N ALA A 284 1.93 18.96 5.48
CA ALA A 284 2.68 18.56 6.67
C ALA A 284 4.17 18.48 6.39
N VAL A 285 4.55 17.94 5.24
CA VAL A 285 5.95 17.87 4.78
C VAL A 285 6.50 19.28 4.53
N LYS A 286 5.75 20.18 3.89
CA LYS A 286 6.17 21.58 3.64
C LYS A 286 6.42 22.37 4.93
N ARG A 287 5.71 22.05 6.02
CA ARG A 287 5.93 22.68 7.34
C ARG A 287 7.16 22.14 8.05
N HIS A 288 7.66 20.97 7.65
CA HIS A 288 8.80 20.35 8.30
C HIS A 288 10.11 20.91 7.72
N SER A 289 11.04 21.33 8.59
CA SER A 289 12.29 22.00 8.19
C SER A 289 13.40 21.03 7.71
N SER A 290 13.08 19.77 7.40
CA SER A 290 14.10 18.77 7.06
C SER A 290 14.40 18.78 5.56
N TYR A 291 15.68 18.89 5.21
CA TYR A 291 16.15 18.86 3.83
C TYR A 291 15.80 17.54 3.12
N ASP A 292 15.96 16.40 3.80
CA ASP A 292 15.66 15.07 3.24
C ASP A 292 14.18 14.96 2.80
N LEU A 293 13.28 15.58 3.56
CA LEU A 293 11.85 15.60 3.27
C LEU A 293 11.49 16.57 2.15
N ALA A 294 12.25 17.65 1.98
CA ALA A 294 12.10 18.56 0.85
C ALA A 294 12.47 17.87 -0.48
N PHE A 295 13.50 17.01 -0.49
CA PHE A 295 13.84 16.19 -1.66
C PHE A 295 12.76 15.15 -1.98
N LEU A 296 12.20 14.51 -0.95
CA LEU A 296 11.04 13.62 -1.13
C LEU A 296 9.86 14.38 -1.73
N LEU A 297 9.54 15.58 -1.22
CA LEU A 297 8.46 16.41 -1.74
C LEU A 297 8.69 16.77 -3.22
N TYR A 298 9.90 17.15 -3.59
CA TYR A 298 10.24 17.45 -4.99
C TYR A 298 10.02 16.26 -5.92
N ARG A 299 10.31 15.04 -5.46
CA ARG A 299 10.04 13.82 -6.24
C ARG A 299 8.57 13.45 -6.29
N LEU A 300 7.85 13.63 -5.18
CA LEU A 300 6.41 13.36 -5.12
C LEU A 300 5.64 14.33 -6.01
N ASP A 301 6.07 15.59 -6.06
CA ASP A 301 5.47 16.66 -6.86
C ASP A 301 6.29 16.99 -8.11
N PHE A 302 6.88 15.98 -8.75
CA PHE A 302 7.60 16.16 -10.00
C PHE A 302 6.58 16.60 -11.08
N ASN A 303 6.64 17.89 -11.46
CA ASN A 303 5.71 18.68 -12.30
C ASN A 303 4.66 19.54 -11.56
N SER A 304 4.79 19.81 -10.27
CA SER A 304 3.82 20.66 -9.52
C SER A 304 2.37 20.16 -9.65
N TYR A 305 2.17 18.86 -9.86
CA TYR A 305 0.86 18.24 -10.05
C TYR A 305 -0.06 18.51 -8.84
N TYR A 306 0.47 18.37 -7.63
CA TYR A 306 -0.28 18.58 -6.41
C TYR A 306 -0.42 20.07 -6.06
N GLU A 307 0.57 20.90 -6.43
CA GLU A 307 0.46 22.35 -6.33
C GLU A 307 -0.66 22.91 -7.21
N HIS A 308 -0.70 22.52 -8.50
CA HIS A 308 -1.77 22.92 -9.40
C HIS A 308 -3.14 22.36 -8.98
N ALA A 309 -3.18 21.16 -8.40
CA ALA A 309 -4.41 20.61 -7.84
C ALA A 309 -4.91 21.39 -6.61
N SER A 310 -4.00 21.96 -5.80
CA SER A 310 -4.36 22.83 -4.68
C SER A 310 -4.87 24.20 -5.18
N GLU A 311 -4.20 24.79 -6.17
CA GLU A 311 -4.61 26.06 -6.79
C GLU A 311 -5.95 25.96 -7.52
N ALA A 312 -6.26 24.80 -8.13
CA ALA A 312 -7.55 24.54 -8.75
C ALA A 312 -8.68 24.29 -7.73
N ALA A 313 -8.34 23.90 -6.50
CA ALA A 313 -9.29 23.69 -5.41
C ALA A 313 -9.58 24.97 -4.60
N GLU A 314 -8.71 25.97 -4.67
CA GLU A 314 -9.02 27.31 -4.17
C GLU A 314 -10.03 27.99 -5.10
N PRO A 315 -11.21 28.43 -4.61
CA PRO A 315 -12.14 29.17 -5.45
C PRO A 315 -11.44 30.45 -5.90
N ARG A 316 -11.28 30.63 -7.22
CA ARG A 316 -10.84 31.89 -7.82
C ARG A 316 -11.71 32.99 -7.23
N SER A 317 -11.16 33.76 -6.29
CA SER A 317 -11.76 34.99 -5.83
C SER A 317 -11.77 35.94 -7.03
N GLU A 318 -12.92 36.04 -7.70
CA GLU A 318 -13.12 37.05 -8.73
C GLU A 318 -12.80 38.43 -8.12
N PRO A 319 -11.98 39.26 -8.77
CA PRO A 319 -11.79 40.62 -8.31
C PRO A 319 -13.13 41.35 -8.42
N LEU A 320 -13.64 41.82 -7.27
CA LEU A 320 -14.79 42.70 -7.17
C LEU A 320 -14.62 43.87 -8.15
N HIS A 321 -15.44 43.87 -9.20
CA HIS A 321 -15.52 44.97 -10.14
C HIS A 321 -16.11 46.18 -9.40
N GLU A 322 -15.26 47.14 -9.01
CA GLU A 322 -15.73 48.45 -8.54
C GLU A 322 -16.54 49.12 -9.67
N PRO A 323 -17.78 49.58 -9.42
CA PRO A 323 -18.52 50.33 -10.42
C PRO A 323 -17.94 51.75 -10.54
N ALA A 324 -17.59 52.11 -11.77
CA ALA A 324 -17.13 53.45 -12.12
C ALA A 324 -18.17 54.52 -11.73
N ALA A 325 -17.73 55.54 -11.00
CA ALA A 325 -18.53 56.70 -10.65
C ALA A 325 -18.88 57.54 -11.90
N PRO A 326 -20.14 58.00 -12.07
CA PRO A 326 -20.49 58.91 -13.15
C PRO A 326 -20.01 60.34 -12.83
N ALA A 327 -19.54 61.03 -13.87
CA ALA A 327 -19.17 62.44 -13.89
C ALA A 327 -20.40 63.36 -13.88
#